data_AF-L8FSH9-F1
#
_entry.id   AF-L8FSH9-F1
#
_cell.length_a   1.000
_cell.length_b   1.000
_cell.length_c   1.000
_cell.angle_alpha   90.00
_cell.angle_beta   90.00
_cell.angle_gamma   90.00
#
_symmetry.space_group_name_H-M   'P 1'
#
loop_
_entity.id
_entity.type
_entity.pdbx_description
1 polymer ?
#
loop_
_entity_poly.entity_id
_entity_poly.type
_entity_poly.pdbx_seq_one_letter_code
_entity_poly.pdbx_strand_id
1 'polypeptide(L)'
;MILAFGQVSGGFGALFWQAALRWAHVAAGILWIGLLYYFNFVQIRVMPSIPAELKPAIGKHIAPEALFWFRWSALVTVLAGLGVMFARGHAYAAEVLTFGLVQGLTEDQKGFTLMGIGIWLAIVMFLNVWGIIWPNQKRALGIV
;
A
#
# COMPACT_ATOMS: atom_id res chain seq x y z
N MET A 1 20.63 14.74 7.88
CA MET A 1 21.01 13.35 7.54
C MET A 1 20.94 13.05 6.04
N ILE A 2 19.79 13.21 5.35
CA ILE A 2 19.69 12.91 3.90
C ILE A 2 20.61 13.80 3.04
N LEU A 3 20.65 15.10 3.31
CA LEU A 3 21.54 16.03 2.60
C LEU A 3 23.03 15.72 2.88
N ALA A 4 23.36 15.41 4.13
CA ALA A 4 24.72 15.00 4.52
C ALA A 4 25.15 13.68 3.84
N PHE A 5 24.23 12.71 3.71
CA PHE A 5 24.47 11.49 2.94
C PHE A 5 24.82 11.83 1.49
N GLY A 6 24.01 12.65 0.81
CA GLY A 6 24.24 13.03 -0.58
C GLY A 6 25.58 13.76 -0.81
N GLN A 7 26.02 14.56 0.17
CA GLN A 7 27.33 15.24 0.12
C GLN A 7 28.50 14.27 0.32
N VAL A 8 28.37 13.26 1.20
CA VAL A 8 29.43 12.30 1.51
C VAL A 8 29.49 11.16 0.49
N SER A 9 28.36 10.74 -0.08
CA SER A 9 28.27 9.63 -1.04
C SER A 9 28.52 10.03 -2.49
N GLY A 10 28.81 11.31 -2.77
CA GLY A 10 28.98 11.81 -4.13
C GLY A 10 27.68 11.92 -4.94
N GLY A 11 26.52 11.99 -4.27
CA GLY A 11 25.21 12.20 -4.90
C GLY A 11 24.14 11.17 -4.53
N PHE A 12 22.94 11.36 -5.11
CA PHE A 12 21.75 10.51 -4.90
C PHE A 12 21.60 9.47 -6.02
N GLY A 13 22.49 8.47 -6.02
CA GLY A 13 22.49 7.40 -7.02
C GLY A 13 21.34 6.38 -6.86
N ALA A 14 21.35 5.33 -7.69
CA ALA A 14 20.29 4.32 -7.74
C ALA A 14 20.03 3.63 -6.38
N LEU A 15 21.08 3.34 -5.61
CA LEU A 15 20.96 2.71 -4.29
C LEU A 15 20.18 3.59 -3.29
N PHE A 16 20.39 4.91 -3.34
CA PHE A 16 19.66 5.85 -2.51
C PHE A 16 18.17 5.81 -2.83
N TRP A 17 17.81 5.90 -4.11
CA TRP A 17 16.41 5.87 -4.54
C TRP A 17 15.71 4.55 -4.27
N GLN A 18 16.42 3.41 -4.44
CA GLN A 18 15.90 2.11 -4.03
C GLN A 18 15.60 2.06 -2.52
N ALA A 19 16.47 2.63 -1.68
CA ALA A 19 16.25 2.69 -0.23
C ALA A 19 15.10 3.63 0.12
N ALA A 20 15.04 4.81 -0.49
CA ALA A 20 13.99 5.80 -0.26
C ALA A 20 12.60 5.25 -0.64
N LEU A 21 12.47 4.64 -1.82
CA LEU A 21 11.23 4.01 -2.28
C LEU A 21 10.83 2.84 -1.38
N ARG A 22 11.80 2.05 -0.90
CA ARG A 22 11.53 0.94 0.03
C ARG A 22 10.96 1.45 1.36
N TRP A 23 11.56 2.49 1.94
CA TRP A 23 11.05 3.06 3.18
C TRP A 23 9.71 3.77 3.01
N ALA A 24 9.49 4.44 1.88
CA ALA A 24 8.17 4.98 1.54
C ALA A 24 7.11 3.87 1.42
N HIS A 25 7.43 2.77 0.73
CA HIS A 25 6.57 1.59 0.62
C HIS A 25 6.22 1.00 1.99
N VAL A 26 7.24 0.79 2.84
CA VAL A 26 7.05 0.21 4.18
C VAL A 26 6.20 1.13 5.06
N ALA A 27 6.51 2.43 5.12
CA ALA A 27 5.77 3.38 5.94
C ALA A 27 4.30 3.50 5.49
N ALA A 28 4.05 3.61 4.18
CA ALA A 28 2.70 3.64 3.64
C ALA A 28 1.96 2.31 3.85
N GLY A 29 2.66 1.18 3.74
CA GLY A 29 2.09 -0.15 3.96
C GLY A 29 1.65 -0.36 5.41
N ILE A 30 2.46 0.10 6.37
CA ILE A 30 2.10 0.10 7.80
C ILE A 30 0.82 0.91 8.03
N LEU A 31 0.74 2.12 7.45
CA LEU A 31 -0.47 2.95 7.57
C LEU A 31 -1.69 2.28 6.92
N TRP A 32 -1.51 1.70 5.73
CA TRP A 32 -2.59 1.04 5.00
C TRP A 32 -3.17 -0.15 5.77
N ILE A 33 -2.30 -1.06 6.22
CA ILE A 33 -2.71 -2.23 7.00
C ILE A 33 -3.22 -1.83 8.38
N GLY A 34 -2.60 -0.83 9.02
CA GLY A 34 -3.05 -0.30 10.30
C GLY A 34 -4.50 0.23 10.24
N LEU A 35 -4.85 0.96 9.18
CA LEU A 35 -6.22 1.43 8.96
C LEU A 35 -7.18 0.27 8.64
N LEU A 36 -6.74 -0.76 7.91
CA LEU A 36 -7.55 -1.98 7.75
C LEU A 36 -7.85 -2.65 9.09
N TYR A 37 -6.87 -2.74 9.98
CA TYR A 37 -7.09 -3.32 11.30
C TYR A 37 -8.04 -2.48 12.13
N TYR A 38 -7.89 -1.16 12.09
CA TYR A 38 -8.84 -0.25 12.73
C TYR A 38 -10.27 -0.47 12.20
N PHE A 39 -10.49 -0.49 10.89
CA PHE A 39 -11.83 -0.67 10.33
C PHE A 39 -12.45 -2.03 10.69
N ASN A 40 -11.69 -3.11 10.51
CA ASN A 40 -12.21 -4.47 10.63
C ASN A 40 -12.33 -4.96 12.08
N PHE A 41 -11.35 -4.68 12.92
CA PHE A 41 -11.31 -5.20 14.28
C PHE A 41 -11.86 -4.24 15.33
N VAL A 42 -11.90 -2.94 15.04
CA VAL A 42 -12.36 -1.93 15.99
C VAL A 42 -13.66 -1.30 15.53
N GLN A 43 -13.65 -0.53 14.44
CA GLN A 43 -14.79 0.31 14.06
C GLN A 43 -16.04 -0.52 13.73
N ILE A 44 -15.97 -1.51 12.84
CA ILE A 44 -17.13 -2.31 12.44
C ILE A 44 -17.74 -3.06 13.63
N ARG A 45 -16.92 -3.54 14.56
CA ARG A 45 -17.36 -4.32 15.72
C ARG A 45 -18.05 -3.45 16.77
N VAL A 46 -17.56 -2.24 17.01
CA VAL A 46 -18.05 -1.35 18.07
C VAL A 46 -19.18 -0.44 17.59
N MET A 47 -19.25 -0.11 16.29
CA MET A 47 -20.29 0.79 15.75
C MET A 47 -21.74 0.42 16.12
N PRO A 48 -22.16 -0.85 16.18
CA PRO A 48 -23.52 -1.21 16.56
C PRO A 48 -23.90 -0.86 18.01
N SER A 49 -22.94 -0.88 18.95
CA SER A 49 -23.19 -0.63 20.37
C SER A 49 -23.21 0.86 20.75
N ILE A 50 -22.85 1.74 19.82
CA ILE A 50 -22.80 3.19 20.06
C ILE A 50 -24.23 3.78 19.98
N PRO A 51 -24.64 4.63 20.95
CA PRO A 51 -25.91 5.36 20.90
C PRO A 51 -26.08 6.15 19.59
N ALA A 52 -27.31 6.20 19.07
CA ALA A 52 -27.59 6.80 17.76
C ALA A 52 -27.17 8.27 17.65
N GLU A 53 -27.30 9.04 18.73
CA GLU A 53 -26.87 10.44 18.84
C GLU A 53 -25.35 10.64 18.67
N LEU A 54 -24.52 9.63 18.99
CA LEU A 54 -23.06 9.72 18.91
C LEU A 54 -22.49 9.21 17.57
N LYS A 55 -23.25 8.38 16.83
CA LYS A 55 -22.82 7.83 15.53
C LYS A 55 -22.40 8.89 14.50
N PRO A 56 -23.05 10.07 14.40
CA PRO A 56 -22.64 11.11 13.46
C PRO A 56 -21.22 11.61 13.69
N ALA A 57 -20.71 11.60 14.93
CA ALA A 57 -19.34 12.05 15.21
C ALA A 57 -18.32 11.16 14.47
N ILE A 58 -18.54 9.85 14.44
CA ILE A 58 -17.68 8.91 13.72
C ILE A 58 -17.93 9.01 12.22
N GLY A 59 -19.20 8.93 11.80
CA GLY A 59 -19.55 8.90 10.38
C GLY A 59 -19.23 10.16 9.59
N LYS A 60 -19.30 11.34 10.23
CA LYS A 60 -19.08 12.64 9.57
C LYS A 60 -17.67 13.20 9.72
N HIS A 61 -16.91 12.79 10.75
CA HIS A 61 -15.59 13.37 11.02
C HIS A 61 -14.46 12.34 11.00
N ILE A 62 -14.61 11.19 11.66
CA ILE A 62 -13.52 10.20 11.79
C ILE A 62 -13.41 9.30 10.56
N ALA A 63 -14.52 8.70 10.14
CA ALA A 63 -14.55 7.77 9.01
C ALA A 63 -14.05 8.43 7.71
N PRO A 64 -14.47 9.65 7.32
CA PRO A 64 -13.98 10.29 6.10
C PRO A 64 -12.46 10.49 6.10
N GLU A 65 -11.89 10.92 7.22
CA GLU A 65 -10.44 11.14 7.37
C GLU A 65 -9.66 9.82 7.31
N ALA A 66 -10.11 8.81 8.07
CA ALA A 66 -9.51 7.49 8.04
C ALA A 66 -9.53 6.88 6.62
N LEU A 67 -10.64 7.08 5.90
CA LEU A 67 -10.79 6.62 4.52
C LEU A 67 -9.93 7.40 3.53
N PHE A 68 -9.76 8.71 3.73
CA PHE A 68 -8.83 9.51 2.94
C PHE A 68 -7.42 8.91 3.03
N TRP A 69 -6.90 8.72 4.25
CA TRP A 69 -5.57 8.16 4.46
C TRP A 69 -5.46 6.74 3.94
N PHE A 70 -6.48 5.91 4.13
CA PHE A 70 -6.52 4.54 3.64
C PHE A 70 -6.31 4.43 2.12
N ARG A 71 -6.97 5.31 1.35
CA ARG A 71 -6.84 5.32 -0.12
C ARG A 71 -5.45 5.76 -0.56
N TRP A 72 -4.93 6.82 0.03
CA TRP A 72 -3.64 7.39 -0.34
C TRP A 72 -2.48 6.52 0.15
N SER A 73 -2.58 5.91 1.33
CA SER A 73 -1.59 4.94 1.80
C SER A 73 -1.55 3.72 0.89
N ALA A 74 -2.70 3.23 0.40
CA ALA A 74 -2.75 2.15 -0.59
C ALA A 74 -2.03 2.52 -1.89
N LEU A 75 -2.30 3.72 -2.42
CA LEU A 75 -1.66 4.21 -3.64
C LEU A 75 -0.15 4.32 -3.47
N VAL A 76 0.32 4.99 -2.40
CA VAL A 76 1.75 5.18 -2.14
C VAL A 76 2.45 3.84 -1.93
N THR A 77 1.83 2.90 -1.20
CA THR A 77 2.38 1.56 -1.00
C THR A 77 2.61 0.88 -2.35
N VAL A 78 1.60 0.79 -3.21
CA VAL A 78 1.73 0.08 -4.49
C VAL A 78 2.72 0.79 -5.41
N LEU A 79 2.63 2.11 -5.58
CA LEU A 79 3.52 2.85 -6.47
C LEU A 79 4.98 2.79 -6.02
N ALA A 80 5.24 2.95 -4.71
CA ALA A 80 6.60 2.84 -4.19
C ALA A 80 7.15 1.41 -4.31
N GLY A 81 6.30 0.39 -4.11
CA GLY A 81 6.68 -1.02 -4.28
C GLY A 81 7.03 -1.36 -5.73
N LEU A 82 6.21 -0.94 -6.68
CA LEU A 82 6.50 -1.04 -8.11
C LEU A 82 7.78 -0.27 -8.47
N GLY A 83 7.96 0.92 -7.90
CA GLY A 83 9.18 1.71 -8.06
C GLY A 83 10.43 0.96 -7.62
N VAL A 84 10.41 0.31 -6.45
CA VAL A 84 11.53 -0.56 -6.00
C VAL A 84 11.75 -1.71 -6.97
N MET A 85 10.69 -2.39 -7.42
CA MET A 85 10.78 -3.54 -8.33
C MET A 85 11.44 -3.14 -9.65
N PHE A 86 11.00 -2.06 -10.29
CA PHE A 86 11.60 -1.60 -11.55
C PHE A 86 13.00 -1.00 -11.35
N ALA A 87 13.28 -0.36 -10.21
CA ALA A 87 14.62 0.12 -9.89
C ALA A 87 15.65 -1.01 -9.68
N ARG A 88 15.19 -2.25 -9.48
CA ARG A 88 16.05 -3.46 -9.47
C ARG A 88 16.28 -4.05 -10.87
N GLY A 89 15.58 -3.56 -11.89
CA GLY A 89 15.76 -3.92 -13.30
C GLY A 89 14.58 -4.67 -13.92
N HIS A 90 14.42 -4.54 -15.23
CA HIS A 90 13.30 -5.13 -15.98
C HIS A 90 13.25 -6.66 -15.92
N ALA A 91 14.41 -7.33 -15.94
CA ALA A 91 14.47 -8.79 -15.79
C ALA A 91 13.94 -9.26 -14.43
N TYR A 92 14.33 -8.57 -13.35
CA TYR A 92 13.81 -8.84 -12.01
C TYR A 92 12.30 -8.62 -11.92
N ALA A 93 11.80 -7.52 -12.50
CA ALA A 93 10.38 -7.24 -12.55
C ALA A 93 9.59 -8.31 -13.32
N ALA A 94 10.12 -8.78 -14.45
CA ALA A 94 9.51 -9.85 -15.23
C ALA A 94 9.37 -11.13 -14.39
N GLU A 95 10.46 -11.60 -13.76
CA GLU A 95 10.44 -12.79 -12.92
C GLU A 95 9.39 -12.69 -11.80
N VAL A 96 9.37 -11.57 -11.07
CA VAL A 96 8.44 -11.40 -9.95
C VAL A 96 6.99 -11.38 -10.44
N LEU A 97 6.69 -10.65 -11.51
CA LEU A 97 5.33 -10.54 -12.05
C LEU A 97 4.83 -11.85 -12.66
N THR A 98 5.74 -12.70 -13.15
CA THR A 98 5.43 -14.03 -13.69
C THR A 98 5.69 -15.15 -12.67
N PHE A 99 5.85 -14.85 -11.38
CA PHE A 99 6.05 -15.85 -10.32
C PHE A 99 7.28 -16.76 -10.48
N GLY A 100 8.34 -16.31 -11.16
CA GLY A 100 9.55 -17.09 -11.45
C GLY A 100 9.43 -18.01 -12.67
N LEU A 101 8.37 -17.86 -13.48
CA LEU A 101 8.13 -18.72 -14.65
C LEU A 101 9.02 -18.38 -15.87
N VAL A 102 9.70 -17.22 -15.89
CA VAL A 102 10.46 -16.78 -17.05
C VAL A 102 11.82 -17.47 -17.13
N GLN A 103 12.54 -17.61 -16.01
CA GLN A 103 13.79 -18.39 -15.94
C GLN A 103 13.61 -19.81 -15.42
N GLY A 104 12.38 -20.19 -15.03
CA GLY A 104 11.94 -21.56 -14.82
C GLY A 104 12.11 -22.11 -13.40
N LEU A 105 11.19 -21.81 -12.48
CA LEU A 105 10.87 -22.48 -11.18
C LEU A 105 11.95 -23.38 -10.51
N THR A 106 13.21 -22.98 -10.52
CA THR A 106 14.27 -23.68 -9.79
C THR A 106 14.21 -23.35 -8.29
N GLU A 107 14.88 -24.14 -7.44
CA GLU A 107 14.87 -23.95 -5.98
C GLU A 107 15.32 -22.54 -5.54
N ASP A 108 16.28 -21.96 -6.25
CA ASP A 108 16.80 -20.60 -6.07
C ASP A 108 15.81 -19.50 -6.48
N GLN A 109 14.78 -19.83 -7.26
CA GLN A 109 13.81 -18.89 -7.81
C GLN A 109 12.49 -18.81 -7.03
N LYS A 110 12.28 -19.68 -6.02
CA LYS A 110 11.07 -19.66 -5.17
C LYS A 110 10.81 -18.31 -4.49
N GLY A 111 11.87 -17.51 -4.29
CA GLY A 111 11.76 -16.14 -3.79
C GLY A 111 10.92 -15.23 -4.70
N PHE A 112 10.97 -15.42 -6.02
CA PHE A 112 10.17 -14.65 -6.98
C PHE A 112 8.69 -15.02 -6.91
N THR A 113 8.36 -16.31 -6.71
CA THR A 113 6.97 -16.76 -6.54
C THR A 113 6.32 -16.10 -5.33
N LEU A 114 6.96 -16.18 -4.16
CA LEU A 114 6.44 -15.57 -2.93
C LEU A 114 6.28 -14.06 -3.07
N MET A 115 7.27 -13.39 -3.67
CA MET A 115 7.20 -11.96 -3.90
C MET A 115 6.10 -11.58 -4.89
N GLY A 116 5.96 -12.35 -5.97
CA GLY A 116 4.92 -12.17 -6.98
C GLY A 116 3.53 -12.25 -6.38
N ILE A 117 3.28 -13.24 -5.52
CA ILE A 117 2.00 -13.37 -4.79
C ILE A 117 1.72 -12.09 -3.97
N GLY A 118 2.70 -11.62 -3.20
CA GLY A 118 2.56 -10.41 -2.40
C GLY A 118 2.26 -9.17 -3.24
N ILE A 119 2.96 -8.98 -4.36
CA ILE A 119 2.75 -7.84 -5.27
C ILE A 119 1.37 -7.90 -5.92
N TRP A 120 0.96 -9.06 -6.44
CA TRP A 120 -0.35 -9.22 -7.06
C TRP A 120 -1.49 -9.00 -6.07
N LEU A 121 -1.37 -9.53 -4.85
CA LEU A 121 -2.33 -9.25 -3.78
C LEU A 121 -2.43 -7.74 -3.50
N ALA A 122 -1.31 -7.05 -3.38
CA ALA A 122 -1.29 -5.60 -3.16
C ALA A 122 -1.95 -4.83 -4.32
N ILE A 123 -1.66 -5.19 -5.57
CA ILE A 123 -2.27 -4.55 -6.76
C ILE A 123 -3.78 -4.78 -6.79
N VAL A 124 -4.24 -6.02 -6.62
CA VAL A 124 -5.67 -6.36 -6.63
C VAL A 124 -6.40 -5.63 -5.51
N MET A 125 -5.84 -5.62 -4.29
CA MET A 125 -6.42 -4.90 -3.17
C MET A 125 -6.44 -3.39 -3.42
N PHE A 126 -5.38 -2.80 -3.97
CA PHE A 126 -5.37 -1.38 -4.34
C PHE A 126 -6.45 -1.04 -5.37
N LEU A 127 -6.61 -1.87 -6.40
CA LEU A 127 -7.67 -1.72 -7.39
C LEU A 127 -9.06 -1.84 -6.75
N ASN A 128 -9.23 -2.71 -5.75
CA ASN A 128 -10.46 -2.80 -4.97
C ASN A 128 -10.72 -1.52 -4.16
N VAL A 129 -9.70 -0.93 -3.54
CA VAL A 129 -9.80 0.33 -2.78
C VAL A 129 -10.28 1.48 -3.66
N TRP A 130 -9.65 1.68 -4.80
CA TRP A 130 -9.96 2.81 -5.68
C TRP A 130 -11.16 2.55 -6.60
N GLY A 131 -11.36 1.31 -7.02
CA GLY A 131 -12.41 0.92 -7.97
C GLY A 131 -13.75 0.57 -7.34
N ILE A 132 -13.77 -0.09 -6.18
CA ILE A 132 -15.01 -0.58 -5.56
C ILE A 132 -15.33 0.19 -4.28
N ILE A 133 -14.37 0.24 -3.35
CA ILE A 133 -14.59 0.83 -2.03
C ILE A 133 -14.85 2.34 -2.14
N TRP A 134 -14.02 3.07 -2.88
CA TRP A 134 -14.15 4.53 -2.97
C TRP A 134 -15.46 5.00 -3.62
N PRO A 135 -15.94 4.45 -4.75
CA PRO A 135 -17.24 4.84 -5.30
C PRO A 135 -18.41 4.60 -4.35
N ASN A 136 -18.42 3.48 -3.63
CA ASN A 136 -19.45 3.17 -2.65
C ASN A 136 -19.39 4.15 -1.46
N GLN A 137 -18.19 4.58 -1.06
CA GLN A 137 -18.01 5.57 0.01
C GLN A 137 -18.49 6.96 -0.39
N LYS A 138 -18.25 7.39 -1.63
CA LYS A 138 -18.77 8.68 -2.10
C LYS A 138 -20.30 8.77 -1.95
N ARG A 139 -21.00 7.68 -2.27
CA ARG A 139 -22.46 7.57 -2.10
C ARG A 139 -22.86 7.59 -0.62
N ALA A 140 -22.16 6.81 0.21
CA ALA A 140 -22.44 6.74 1.66
C ALA A 140 -22.18 8.07 2.38
N LEU A 141 -21.23 8.88 1.88
CA LEU A 141 -20.87 10.20 2.42
C LEU A 141 -21.67 11.35 1.79
N GLY A 142 -22.54 11.08 0.81
CA GLY A 142 -23.34 12.11 0.12
C GLY A 142 -22.52 13.08 -0.74
N ILE A 143 -21.35 12.65 -1.24
CA ILE A 143 -20.50 13.44 -2.15
C ILE A 143 -21.07 13.40 -3.58
N VAL A 144 -21.77 12.32 -3.92
CA VAL A 144 -22.49 12.08 -5.19
C VAL A 144 -23.80 11.39 -4.89
#